data_AF-A0A420B7H4-F1
#
_entry.id   AF-A0A420B7H4-F1
#
_cell.length_a   1.000
_cell.length_b   1.000
_cell.length_c   1.000
_cell.angle_alpha   90.00
_cell.angle_beta   90.00
_cell.angle_gamma   90.00
#
_symmetry.space_group_name_H-M   'P 1'
#
loop_
_entity.id
_entity.type
_entity.pdbx_description
1 polymer ?
#
loop_
_entity_poly.entity_id
_entity_poly.type
_entity_poly.pdbx_seq_one_letter_code
_entity_poly.pdbx_strand_id
1 'polypeptide(L)'
;MKRLVKTLTAAVLFAVSTCTMAAEGPGSKSEKVSINLSTADFALEHYVAVTTMGESVGLEQLFAEDFSQKIQAANVSTYGRSTVIKSLKKQKGEILNCKVNIKIVEKSTDYMIAKIVLKFDNFSMTDLVTLVYENESWKVSKSIHSYQ
;
A
#
# COMPACT_ATOMS: atom_id res chain seq x y z
N MET A 1 -65.87 16.09 -8.25
CA MET A 1 -65.21 17.15 -9.07
C MET A 1 -63.80 17.37 -8.56
N LYS A 2 -62.82 17.22 -9.47
CA LYS A 2 -61.48 17.84 -9.55
C LYS A 2 -60.60 17.95 -8.28
N ARG A 3 -59.57 17.09 -8.25
CA ARG A 3 -58.22 17.32 -7.68
C ARG A 3 -57.69 18.70 -8.06
N LEU A 4 -56.83 19.27 -7.20
CA LEU A 4 -55.52 19.89 -7.53
C LEU A 4 -54.97 20.56 -6.26
N VAL A 5 -54.22 19.79 -5.45
CA VAL A 5 -53.49 20.31 -4.29
C VAL A 5 -52.25 21.04 -4.80
N LYS A 6 -52.07 22.26 -4.31
CA LYS A 6 -51.09 23.26 -4.72
C LYS A 6 -49.66 22.79 -4.48
N THR A 7 -48.81 22.90 -5.48
CA THR A 7 -47.35 22.70 -5.42
C THR A 7 -46.74 23.79 -4.54
N LEU A 8 -46.10 23.41 -3.42
CA LEU A 8 -45.31 24.31 -2.60
C LEU A 8 -43.84 24.17 -3.02
N THR A 9 -43.32 25.16 -3.74
CA THR A 9 -41.90 25.26 -4.09
C THR A 9 -41.14 25.81 -2.89
N ALA A 10 -40.45 24.95 -2.13
CA ALA A 10 -39.54 25.38 -1.09
C ALA A 10 -38.18 25.73 -1.72
N ALA A 11 -37.86 27.02 -1.81
CA ALA A 11 -36.52 27.48 -2.13
C ALA A 11 -35.65 27.38 -0.87
N VAL A 12 -34.77 26.39 -0.81
CA VAL A 12 -33.75 26.28 0.25
C VAL A 12 -32.56 27.16 -0.16
N LEU A 13 -32.40 28.30 0.52
CA LEU A 13 -31.19 29.10 0.47
C LEU A 13 -30.14 28.43 1.38
N PHE A 14 -29.18 27.75 0.79
CA PHE A 14 -27.98 27.34 1.53
C PHE A 14 -27.08 28.56 1.71
N ALA A 15 -27.10 29.16 2.89
CA ALA A 15 -26.10 30.14 3.29
C ALA A 15 -24.75 29.42 3.38
N VAL A 16 -23.88 29.60 2.38
CA VAL A 16 -22.50 29.15 2.45
C VAL A 16 -21.76 30.06 3.44
N SER A 17 -21.71 29.63 4.68
CA SER A 17 -20.82 30.22 5.69
C SER A 17 -19.38 29.84 5.32
N THR A 18 -18.69 30.68 4.58
CA THR A 18 -17.24 30.54 4.39
C THR A 18 -16.55 30.94 5.70
N CYS A 19 -16.19 29.95 6.53
CA CYS A 19 -15.19 30.17 7.56
C CYS A 19 -13.84 30.41 6.88
N THR A 20 -13.35 31.63 6.91
CA THR A 20 -11.97 31.95 6.55
C THR A 20 -11.07 31.35 7.63
N MET A 21 -10.43 30.21 7.35
CA MET A 21 -9.35 29.69 8.18
C MET A 21 -8.11 30.55 7.94
N ALA A 22 -7.58 31.13 9.01
CA ALA A 22 -6.31 31.84 8.97
C ALA A 22 -5.20 30.84 8.56
N ALA A 23 -4.47 31.19 7.49
CA ALA A 23 -3.31 30.44 7.06
C ALA A 23 -2.20 30.57 8.11
N GLU A 24 -2.01 29.53 8.92
CA GLU A 24 -0.73 29.33 9.59
C GLU A 24 0.35 29.10 8.51
N GLY A 25 1.48 29.81 8.63
CA GLY A 25 2.52 29.91 7.61
C GLY A 25 3.18 28.57 7.21
N PRO A 26 4.17 28.60 6.30
CA PRO A 26 4.70 27.41 5.63
C PRO A 26 5.63 26.62 6.57
N GLY A 27 5.06 25.97 7.56
CA GLY A 27 5.62 24.79 8.17
C GLY A 27 4.87 23.60 7.57
N SER A 28 5.49 22.89 6.64
CA SER A 28 4.96 21.63 6.13
C SER A 28 4.92 20.59 7.26
N LYS A 29 3.88 20.66 8.08
CA LYS A 29 3.34 19.46 8.71
C LYS A 29 2.81 18.65 7.54
N SER A 30 3.70 17.86 6.96
CA SER A 30 3.36 16.77 6.05
C SER A 30 2.16 16.08 6.67
N GLU A 31 1.00 16.31 6.09
CA GLU A 31 -0.22 15.60 6.43
C GLU A 31 0.17 14.13 6.25
N LYS A 32 0.41 13.45 7.37
CA LYS A 32 0.98 12.12 7.38
C LYS A 32 -0.11 11.23 6.82
N VAL A 33 -0.11 11.05 5.50
CA VAL A 33 -1.05 10.18 4.80
C VAL A 33 -1.01 8.84 5.52
N SER A 34 -2.10 8.54 6.22
CA SER A 34 -2.16 7.40 7.12
C SER A 34 -2.41 6.16 6.28
N ILE A 35 -1.35 5.38 6.05
CA ILE A 35 -1.52 4.05 5.49
C ILE A 35 -2.13 3.14 6.55
N ASN A 36 -3.15 2.37 6.17
CA ASN A 36 -3.79 1.44 7.08
C ASN A 36 -3.02 0.13 7.10
N LEU A 37 -2.28 -0.14 8.18
CA LEU A 37 -1.55 -1.39 8.39
C LEU A 37 -2.13 -2.20 9.56
N SER A 38 -3.41 -1.98 9.90
CA SER A 38 -4.06 -2.63 11.04
C SER A 38 -4.34 -4.11 10.84
N THR A 39 -4.37 -4.59 9.58
CA THR A 39 -4.58 -6.01 9.25
C THR A 39 -3.49 -6.49 8.29
N ALA A 40 -3.24 -7.80 8.32
CA ALA A 40 -2.29 -8.44 7.42
C ALA A 40 -2.67 -8.25 5.94
N ASP A 41 -3.97 -8.26 5.64
CA ASP A 41 -4.48 -8.12 4.28
C ASP A 41 -4.21 -6.69 3.74
N PHE A 42 -4.42 -5.65 4.56
CA PHE A 42 -4.09 -4.28 4.15
C PHE A 42 -2.58 -4.08 3.98
N ALA A 43 -1.76 -4.64 4.85
CA ALA A 43 -0.31 -4.57 4.71
C ALA A 43 0.19 -5.32 3.47
N LEU A 44 -0.40 -6.47 3.14
CA LEU A 44 -0.09 -7.23 1.93
C LEU A 44 -0.53 -6.48 0.66
N GLU A 45 -1.72 -5.89 0.65
CA GLU A 45 -2.20 -5.06 -0.45
C GLU A 45 -1.27 -3.88 -0.68
N HIS A 46 -0.88 -3.18 0.39
CA HIS A 46 0.06 -2.07 0.32
C HIS A 46 1.44 -2.53 -0.18
N TYR A 47 1.91 -3.68 0.29
CA TYR A 47 3.17 -4.27 -0.21
C TYR A 47 3.14 -4.52 -1.71
N VAL A 48 2.04 -5.06 -2.23
CA VAL A 48 1.86 -5.25 -3.67
C VAL A 48 1.85 -3.90 -4.38
N ALA A 49 1.08 -2.93 -3.91
CA ALA A 49 0.98 -1.61 -4.53
C ALA A 49 2.34 -0.89 -4.62
N VAL A 50 3.14 -0.92 -3.54
CA VAL A 50 4.46 -0.26 -3.56
C VAL A 50 5.47 -0.98 -4.45
N THR A 51 5.32 -2.30 -4.66
CA THR A 51 6.25 -3.10 -5.46
C THR A 51 5.86 -3.22 -6.93
N THR A 52 4.60 -2.97 -7.29
CA THR A 52 4.11 -3.14 -8.67
C THR A 52 3.45 -1.89 -9.27
N MET A 53 2.89 -1.00 -8.46
CA MET A 53 2.12 0.18 -8.92
C MET A 53 2.84 1.50 -8.65
N GLY A 54 4.09 1.45 -8.17
CA GLY A 54 4.90 2.65 -7.92
C GLY A 54 4.39 3.50 -6.76
N GLU A 55 3.57 2.94 -5.87
CA GLU A 55 3.14 3.64 -4.66
C GLU A 55 4.34 3.86 -3.72
N SER A 56 4.45 5.07 -3.17
CA SER A 56 5.61 5.46 -2.37
C SER A 56 5.25 5.95 -0.97
N VAL A 57 3.96 5.97 -0.63
CA VAL A 57 3.50 6.44 0.67
C VAL A 57 3.75 5.37 1.71
N GLY A 58 4.27 5.77 2.86
CA GLY A 58 4.35 4.91 4.04
C GLY A 58 5.33 3.73 3.95
N LEU A 59 6.31 3.80 3.03
CA LEU A 59 7.33 2.74 2.86
C LEU A 59 8.06 2.44 4.17
N GLU A 60 8.40 3.46 4.94
CA GLU A 60 9.09 3.32 6.21
C GLU A 60 8.25 2.55 7.25
N GLN A 61 6.94 2.72 7.25
CA GLN A 61 6.04 2.05 8.17
C GLN A 61 5.75 0.61 7.74
N LEU A 62 5.76 0.34 6.43
CA LEU A 62 5.47 -0.98 5.86
C LEU A 62 6.54 -2.02 6.16
N PHE A 63 7.82 -1.66 6.12
CA PHE A 63 8.93 -2.62 6.31
C PHE A 63 9.42 -2.66 7.76
N ALA A 64 9.45 -3.86 8.35
CA ALA A 64 9.99 -4.12 9.68
C ALA A 64 11.48 -3.72 9.76
N GLU A 65 11.97 -3.36 10.95
CA GLU A 65 13.33 -2.84 11.11
C GLU A 65 14.41 -3.80 10.63
N ASP A 66 14.20 -5.10 10.85
CA ASP A 66 15.09 -6.20 10.46
C ASP A 66 14.81 -6.75 9.05
N PHE A 67 14.02 -6.02 8.25
CA PHE A 67 13.61 -6.50 6.92
C PHE A 67 14.79 -6.88 6.04
N SER A 68 14.65 -8.04 5.38
CA SER A 68 15.58 -8.53 4.37
C SER A 68 14.87 -9.01 3.11
N GLN A 69 15.40 -8.63 1.96
CA GLN A 69 15.01 -9.17 0.66
C GLN A 69 16.13 -10.05 0.11
N LYS A 70 15.80 -11.27 -0.28
CA LYS A 70 16.71 -12.18 -0.97
C LYS A 70 16.28 -12.32 -2.42
N ILE A 71 17.21 -12.18 -3.35
CA ILE A 71 16.98 -12.46 -4.77
C ILE A 71 17.73 -13.74 -5.14
N GLN A 72 16.96 -14.80 -5.43
CA GLN A 72 17.42 -16.11 -5.86
C GLN A 72 17.35 -16.19 -7.39
N ALA A 73 18.37 -15.64 -8.06
CA ALA A 73 18.57 -15.72 -9.50
C ALA A 73 19.87 -16.51 -9.80
N ALA A 74 20.52 -16.24 -10.94
CA ALA A 74 21.82 -16.86 -11.28
C ALA A 74 22.88 -16.63 -10.19
N ASN A 75 22.87 -15.43 -9.58
CA ASN A 75 23.64 -15.13 -8.38
C ASN A 75 22.68 -14.79 -7.23
N VAL A 76 23.03 -15.23 -6.02
CA VAL A 76 22.27 -14.89 -4.81
C VAL A 76 22.69 -13.52 -4.32
N SER A 77 21.72 -12.64 -4.10
CA SER A 77 21.94 -11.35 -3.45
C SER A 77 20.93 -11.11 -2.34
N THR A 78 21.35 -10.38 -1.31
CA THR A 78 20.50 -10.02 -0.16
C THR A 78 20.62 -8.53 0.10
N TYR A 79 19.47 -7.87 0.26
CA TYR A 79 19.36 -6.43 0.51
C TYR A 79 18.61 -6.17 1.80
N GLY A 80 19.11 -5.23 2.59
CA GLY A 80 18.40 -4.74 3.78
C GLY A 80 17.36 -3.68 3.45
N ARG A 81 16.53 -3.37 4.45
CA ARG A 81 15.47 -2.35 4.44
C ARG A 81 15.83 -1.04 3.74
N SER A 82 16.93 -0.40 4.13
CA SER A 82 17.28 0.93 3.62
C SER A 82 17.53 0.93 2.11
N THR A 83 18.19 -0.11 1.59
CA THR A 83 18.45 -0.28 0.16
C THR A 83 17.16 -0.49 -0.63
N VAL A 84 16.27 -1.36 -0.13
CA VAL A 84 14.99 -1.65 -0.79
C VAL A 84 14.08 -0.42 -0.79
N ILE A 85 13.91 0.26 0.35
CA ILE A 85 13.12 1.50 0.43
C ILE A 85 13.68 2.56 -0.54
N LYS A 86 15.01 2.73 -0.59
CA LYS A 86 15.64 3.66 -1.51
C LYS A 86 15.36 3.32 -2.98
N SER A 87 15.30 2.03 -3.32
CA SER A 87 14.93 1.57 -4.66
C SER A 87 13.47 1.89 -4.99
N LEU A 88 12.53 1.53 -4.10
CA LEU A 88 11.10 1.75 -4.29
C LEU A 88 10.77 3.25 -4.45
N LYS A 89 11.42 4.12 -3.66
CA LYS A 89 11.28 5.58 -3.82
C LYS A 89 11.69 6.10 -5.19
N LYS A 90 12.69 5.47 -5.83
CA LYS A 90 13.12 5.82 -7.19
C LYS A 90 12.15 5.32 -8.26
N GLN A 91 11.33 4.32 -7.94
CA GLN A 91 10.31 3.73 -8.82
C GLN A 91 8.95 4.41 -8.65
N LYS A 92 8.87 5.54 -7.95
CA LYS A 92 7.61 6.24 -7.69
C LYS A 92 6.87 6.55 -9.00
N GLY A 93 5.64 6.07 -9.11
CA GLY A 93 4.77 6.25 -10.28
C GLY A 93 5.01 5.27 -11.42
N GLU A 94 6.03 4.42 -11.33
CA GLU A 94 6.29 3.38 -12.32
C GLU A 94 5.38 2.17 -12.08
N ILE A 95 4.65 1.75 -13.11
CA ILE A 95 3.72 0.62 -13.04
C ILE A 95 4.32 -0.54 -13.83
N LEU A 96 4.49 -1.68 -13.17
CA LEU A 96 4.98 -2.89 -13.80
C LEU A 96 3.89 -3.48 -14.71
N ASN A 97 4.25 -3.79 -15.95
CA ASN A 97 3.38 -4.51 -16.88
C ASN A 97 3.36 -6.01 -16.53
N CYS A 98 2.67 -6.37 -15.45
CA CYS A 98 2.53 -7.75 -15.00
C CYS A 98 1.12 -8.05 -14.49
N LYS A 99 0.77 -9.34 -14.49
CA LYS A 99 -0.42 -9.84 -13.78
C LYS A 99 0.00 -10.32 -12.41
N VAL A 100 -0.66 -9.82 -11.37
CA VAL A 100 -0.41 -10.23 -9.98
C VAL A 100 -1.35 -11.36 -9.59
N ASN A 101 -0.81 -12.45 -9.06
CA ASN A 101 -1.59 -13.52 -8.44
C ASN A 101 -1.08 -13.77 -7.02
N ILE A 102 -1.98 -13.73 -6.03
CA ILE A 102 -1.63 -13.85 -4.61
C ILE A 102 -2.24 -15.14 -4.06
N LYS A 103 -1.43 -15.91 -3.35
CA LYS A 103 -1.88 -17.06 -2.57
C LYS A 103 -1.38 -16.92 -1.14
N ILE A 104 -2.31 -16.86 -0.19
CA ILE A 104 -1.96 -16.99 1.23
C ILE A 104 -1.51 -18.43 1.49
N VAL A 105 -0.32 -18.58 2.06
CA VAL A 105 0.30 -19.87 2.40
C VAL A 105 -0.02 -20.21 3.85
N GLU A 106 0.11 -19.23 4.75
CA GLU A 106 -0.15 -19.36 6.19
C GLU A 106 -0.66 -18.01 6.73
N LYS A 107 -1.58 -18.05 7.69
CA LYS A 107 -2.08 -16.85 8.39
C LYS A 107 -2.48 -17.20 9.82
N SER A 108 -1.84 -16.54 10.78
CA SER A 108 -2.18 -16.58 12.20
C SER A 108 -2.63 -15.18 12.68
N THR A 109 -2.75 -15.03 14.00
CA THR A 109 -3.06 -13.75 14.66
C THR A 109 -1.99 -12.67 14.47
N ASP A 110 -0.74 -13.07 14.28
CA ASP A 110 0.44 -12.21 14.33
C ASP A 110 1.47 -12.51 13.22
N TYR A 111 1.15 -13.44 12.33
CA TYR A 111 2.05 -13.88 11.26
C TYR A 111 1.28 -14.18 9.97
N MET A 112 1.88 -13.88 8.82
CA MET A 112 1.36 -14.25 7.52
C MET A 112 2.51 -14.60 6.57
N ILE A 113 2.31 -15.64 5.77
CA ILE A 113 3.14 -15.93 4.60
C ILE A 113 2.24 -15.89 3.37
N ALA A 114 2.64 -15.11 2.37
CA ALA A 114 1.97 -15.07 1.08
C ALA A 114 2.96 -15.38 -0.06
N LYS A 115 2.49 -16.13 -1.05
CA LYS A 115 3.16 -16.32 -2.32
C LYS A 115 2.52 -15.37 -3.34
N ILE A 116 3.29 -14.41 -3.80
CA ILE A 116 2.89 -13.47 -4.87
C ILE A 116 3.60 -13.92 -6.14
N VAL A 117 2.85 -14.10 -7.22
CA VAL A 117 3.39 -14.41 -8.55
C VAL A 117 3.11 -13.22 -9.47
N LEU A 118 4.18 -12.59 -9.94
CA LEU A 118 4.14 -11.55 -10.96
C LEU A 118 4.42 -12.21 -12.32
N LYS A 119 3.40 -12.27 -13.18
CA LYS A 119 3.52 -12.84 -14.52
C LYS A 119 3.74 -11.75 -15.55
N PHE A 120 4.91 -11.76 -16.19
CA PHE A 120 5.25 -10.93 -17.33
C PHE A 120 5.07 -11.72 -18.63
N ASP A 121 5.29 -11.09 -19.78
CA ASP A 121 5.10 -11.72 -21.09
C ASP A 121 6.01 -12.95 -21.29
N ASN A 122 7.26 -12.85 -20.85
CA ASN A 122 8.30 -13.86 -21.15
C ASN A 122 8.81 -14.63 -19.93
N PHE A 123 8.46 -14.21 -18.71
CA PHE A 123 8.95 -14.83 -17.47
C PHE A 123 7.98 -14.59 -16.32
N SER A 124 8.16 -15.30 -15.21
CA SER A 124 7.46 -15.04 -13.96
C SER A 124 8.41 -14.82 -12.81
N MET A 125 8.09 -13.87 -11.94
CA MET A 125 8.76 -13.67 -10.66
C MET A 125 7.83 -14.15 -9.55
N THR A 126 8.31 -15.03 -8.68
CA THR A 126 7.63 -15.36 -7.42
C THR A 126 8.29 -14.58 -6.29
N ASP A 127 7.48 -13.94 -5.46
CA ASP A 127 7.88 -13.37 -4.18
C ASP A 127 7.20 -14.14 -3.05
N LEU A 128 7.99 -14.82 -2.21
CA LEU A 128 7.50 -15.39 -0.96
C LEU A 128 7.71 -14.35 0.14
N VAL A 129 6.63 -13.68 0.53
CA VAL A 129 6.65 -12.59 1.51
C VAL A 129 6.18 -13.08 2.87
N THR A 130 6.85 -12.61 3.92
CA THR A 130 6.47 -12.81 5.30
C THR A 130 6.08 -11.46 5.91
N LEU A 131 4.91 -11.44 6.54
CA LEU A 131 4.42 -10.32 7.33
C LEU A 131 4.30 -10.73 8.79
N VAL A 132 4.62 -9.79 9.68
CA VAL A 132 4.57 -9.94 11.14
C VAL A 132 3.75 -8.80 11.74
N TYR A 133 2.99 -9.09 12.79
CA TYR A 133 2.34 -8.06 13.59
C TYR A 133 3.29 -7.61 14.70
N GLU A 134 3.79 -6.38 14.61
CA GLU A 134 4.68 -5.79 15.61
C GLU A 134 4.32 -4.33 15.87
N ASN A 135 4.46 -3.89 17.12
CA ASN A 135 4.24 -2.49 17.50
C ASN A 135 2.88 -1.95 16.99
N GLU A 136 1.82 -2.74 17.18
CA GLU A 136 0.43 -2.41 16.80
C GLU A 136 0.20 -2.23 15.28
N SER A 137 1.08 -2.79 14.44
CA SER A 137 0.97 -2.70 12.98
C SER A 137 1.50 -3.95 12.28
N TRP A 138 0.92 -4.30 11.14
CA TRP A 138 1.45 -5.35 10.27
C TRP A 138 2.58 -4.80 9.41
N LYS A 139 3.69 -5.53 9.36
CA LYS A 139 4.87 -5.15 8.59
C LYS A 139 5.45 -6.30 7.82
N VAL A 140 6.13 -5.98 6.73
CA VAL A 140 6.88 -6.94 5.92
C VAL A 140 8.25 -7.14 6.54
N SER A 141 8.58 -8.37 6.93
CA SER A 141 9.88 -8.73 7.53
C SER A 141 10.79 -9.48 6.57
N LYS A 142 10.24 -10.25 5.62
CA LYS A 142 11.06 -10.98 4.64
C LYS A 142 10.39 -11.01 3.28
N SER A 143 11.22 -10.96 2.24
CA SER A 143 10.82 -11.19 0.85
C SER A 143 11.88 -12.06 0.17
N ILE A 144 11.45 -13.08 -0.58
CA ILE A 144 12.33 -13.96 -1.32
C ILE A 144 11.85 -14.04 -2.76
N HIS A 145 12.62 -13.43 -3.66
CA HIS A 145 12.37 -13.44 -5.09
C HIS A 145 13.00 -14.66 -5.74
N SER A 146 12.25 -15.34 -6.60
CA SER A 146 12.74 -16.35 -7.52
C SER A 146 12.12 -16.16 -8.89
N TYR A 147 12.82 -16.61 -9.93
CA TYR A 147 12.43 -16.40 -11.33
C TYR A 147 12.24 -17.75 -12.02
N GLN A 148 11.27 -17.80 -12.93
CA GLN A 148 10.94 -18.95 -13.78
C GLN A 148 10.75 -18.50 -15.22
#